data_AF-A0A836X7G2-F1
#
_entry.id   AF-A0A836X7G2-F1
#
_cell.length_a   1.000
_cell.length_b   1.000
_cell.length_c   1.000
_cell.angle_alpha   90.00
_cell.angle_beta   90.00
_cell.angle_gamma   90.00
#
_symmetry.space_group_name_H-M   'P 1'
#
loop_
_entity.id
_entity.type
_entity.pdbx_description
1 polymer ?
#
loop_
_entity_poly.entity_id
_entity_poly.type
_entity_poly.pdbx_seq_one_letter_code
_entity_poly.pdbx_strand_id
1 'polypeptide(L)'
;MRKTLTLLISMIMVTSIAEARMYQWTEPGVETTQLSGKPPAWYRSTAGGPRIFVFDNGRLIDDTAVEVSGEVRQRMRQQAFVLAEEDRQKAQEKMTKAQELKQK
;
A
#
# COMPACT_ATOMS: atom_id res chain seq x y z
N MET A 1 -24.61 -28.46 18.92
CA MET A 1 -23.63 -27.47 19.40
C MET A 1 -22.25 -27.61 18.77
N ARG A 2 -21.62 -28.80 18.72
CA ARG A 2 -20.32 -28.99 18.02
C ARG A 2 -20.37 -28.64 16.52
N LYS A 3 -21.39 -29.11 15.79
CA LYS A 3 -21.54 -28.87 14.34
C LYS A 3 -21.80 -27.39 13.99
N THR A 4 -22.58 -26.69 14.82
CA THR A 4 -22.84 -25.25 14.66
C THR A 4 -21.59 -24.41 14.94
N LEU A 5 -20.77 -24.81 15.92
CA LEU A 5 -19.49 -24.17 16.20
C LEU A 5 -18.49 -24.36 15.05
N THR A 6 -18.41 -25.56 14.47
CA THR A 6 -17.55 -25.83 13.30
C THR A 6 -17.97 -25.01 12.08
N LEU A 7 -19.28 -24.87 11.85
CA LEU A 7 -19.80 -24.05 10.76
C LEU A 7 -19.44 -22.57 10.93
N LEU A 8 -19.60 -22.05 12.16
CA LEU A 8 -19.27 -20.65 12.50
C LEU A 8 -17.77 -20.36 12.30
N ILE A 9 -16.90 -21.28 12.72
CA ILE A 9 -15.44 -21.15 12.56
C ILE A 9 -15.05 -21.19 11.07
N SER A 10 -15.67 -22.06 10.26
CA SER A 10 -15.41 -22.12 8.82
C SER A 10 -15.81 -20.83 8.10
N MET A 11 -16.89 -20.17 8.55
CA MET A 11 -17.41 -18.95 7.95
C MET A 11 -16.52 -17.72 8.25
N ILE A 12 -15.85 -17.69 9.40
CA ILE A 12 -14.90 -16.63 9.77
C ILE A 12 -13.60 -16.74 8.97
N MET A 13 -13.18 -17.93 8.54
CA MET A 13 -11.94 -18.11 7.76
C MET A 13 -12.02 -17.64 6.31
N VAL A 14 -13.21 -17.30 5.79
CA VAL A 14 -13.40 -16.88 4.39
C VAL A 14 -13.32 -15.36 4.21
N THR A 15 -13.19 -14.58 5.28
CA THR A 15 -12.95 -13.13 5.13
C THR A 15 -11.48 -12.89 4.77
N SER A 16 -11.12 -13.16 3.50
CA SER A 16 -9.88 -12.61 2.96
C SER A 16 -9.97 -11.09 3.13
N ILE A 17 -8.98 -10.49 3.78
CA ILE A 17 -8.78 -9.05 3.74
C ILE A 17 -8.53 -8.74 2.27
N ALA A 18 -9.59 -8.37 1.54
CA ALA A 18 -9.45 -7.85 0.21
C ALA A 18 -8.75 -6.51 0.39
N GLU A 19 -7.42 -6.49 0.26
CA GLU A 19 -6.62 -5.27 0.25
C GLU A 19 -6.90 -4.54 -1.06
N ALA A 20 -8.10 -3.97 -1.14
CA ALA A 20 -8.58 -3.23 -2.28
C ALA A 20 -7.79 -1.92 -2.36
N ARG A 21 -7.17 -1.69 -3.51
CA ARG A 21 -6.49 -0.42 -3.79
C ARG A 21 -7.50 0.71 -3.80
N MET A 22 -7.24 1.77 -3.03
CA MET A 22 -8.08 2.97 -2.98
C MET A 22 -7.30 4.20 -3.43
N TYR A 23 -7.98 5.14 -4.07
CA TYR A 23 -7.42 6.38 -4.59
C TYR A 23 -8.13 7.54 -3.91
N GLN A 24 -7.35 8.47 -3.36
CA GLN A 24 -7.84 9.69 -2.74
C GLN A 24 -7.23 10.90 -3.42
N TRP A 25 -8.06 11.89 -3.76
CA TRP A 25 -7.61 13.19 -4.28
C TRP A 25 -8.52 14.30 -3.77
N THR A 26 -8.07 15.54 -3.87
CA THR A 26 -8.91 16.72 -3.61
C THR A 26 -9.44 17.25 -4.93
N GLU A 27 -10.76 17.42 -5.04
CA GLU A 27 -11.39 17.97 -6.24
C GLU A 27 -11.11 19.48 -6.33
N PRO A 28 -10.45 19.96 -7.41
CA PRO A 28 -10.19 21.38 -7.59
C PRO A 28 -11.50 22.17 -7.71
N GLY A 29 -11.62 23.26 -6.94
CA GLY A 29 -12.77 24.16 -6.99
C GLY A 29 -13.88 23.88 -5.98
N VAL A 30 -13.90 22.70 -5.35
CA VAL A 30 -14.86 22.38 -4.25
C VAL A 30 -14.14 22.01 -2.95
N GLU A 31 -12.81 21.90 -2.98
CA GLU A 31 -11.94 21.53 -1.83
C GLU A 31 -12.38 20.26 -1.09
N THR A 32 -13.15 19.41 -1.78
CA THR A 32 -13.70 18.19 -1.20
C THR A 32 -12.77 17.03 -1.50
N THR A 33 -12.51 16.21 -0.48
CA THR A 33 -11.73 14.99 -0.65
C THR A 33 -12.62 13.90 -1.25
N GLN A 34 -12.17 13.33 -2.35
CA GLN A 34 -12.81 12.20 -3.03
C GLN A 34 -12.05 10.91 -2.72
N LEU A 35 -12.78 9.79 -2.72
CA LEU A 35 -12.24 8.47 -2.47
C LEU A 35 -12.89 7.45 -3.43
N SER A 36 -12.08 6.67 -4.14
CA SER A 36 -12.56 5.70 -5.13
C SER A 36 -11.70 4.43 -5.13
N GLY A 37 -12.33 3.27 -5.34
CA GLY A 37 -11.60 2.01 -5.61
C GLY A 37 -11.13 1.88 -7.06
N LYS A 38 -11.57 2.78 -7.95
CA LYS A 38 -11.12 2.88 -9.34
C LYS A 38 -10.29 4.14 -9.53
N PRO A 39 -9.20 4.09 -10.32
CA PRO A 39 -8.43 5.29 -10.60
C PRO A 39 -9.31 6.32 -11.34
N PRO A 40 -9.19 7.62 -11.01
CA PRO A 40 -9.86 8.67 -11.78
C PRO A 40 -9.31 8.72 -13.21
N ALA A 41 -10.13 9.19 -14.16
CA ALA A 41 -9.81 9.13 -15.59
C ALA A 41 -8.48 9.80 -15.97
N TRP A 42 -8.13 10.88 -15.27
CA TRP A 42 -6.90 11.64 -15.49
C TRP A 42 -5.64 11.01 -14.89
N TYR A 43 -5.77 10.06 -13.94
CA TYR A 43 -4.64 9.50 -13.19
C TYR A 43 -3.55 8.85 -14.07
N ARG A 44 -3.94 8.30 -15.22
CA ARG A 44 -2.99 7.71 -16.20
C ARG A 44 -2.90 8.53 -17.49
N SER A 45 -3.48 9.71 -17.51
CA SER A 45 -3.45 10.59 -18.68
C SER A 45 -2.14 11.38 -18.72
N THR A 46 -1.72 11.79 -19.92
CA THR A 46 -0.57 12.66 -20.11
C THR A 46 -0.80 14.09 -19.63
N ALA A 47 -2.06 14.50 -19.44
CA ALA A 47 -2.42 15.84 -18.96
C ALA A 47 -2.15 16.02 -17.46
N GLY A 48 -1.91 14.92 -16.73
CA GLY A 48 -1.81 14.94 -15.27
C GLY A 48 -3.14 15.28 -14.59
N GLY A 49 -3.10 15.43 -13.27
CA GLY A 49 -4.26 15.84 -12.49
C GLY A 49 -3.87 16.22 -11.06
N PRO A 50 -4.86 16.38 -10.18
CA PRO A 50 -4.63 16.67 -8.77
C PRO A 50 -3.70 15.67 -8.09
N ARG A 51 -3.07 16.12 -7.00
CA ARG A 51 -2.32 15.25 -6.07
C ARG A 51 -3.20 14.05 -5.67
N ILE A 52 -2.64 12.85 -5.79
CA ILE A 52 -3.36 11.61 -5.53
C ILE A 52 -2.59 10.74 -4.54
N PHE A 53 -3.32 10.25 -3.54
CA PHE A 53 -2.83 9.24 -2.61
C PHE A 53 -3.43 7.89 -2.97
N VAL A 54 -2.61 6.86 -2.96
CA VAL A 54 -3.01 5.48 -3.25
C VAL A 54 -2.80 4.65 -1.98
N PHE A 55 -3.88 4.07 -1.48
CA PHE A 55 -3.83 3.08 -0.41
C PHE A 55 -3.73 1.71 -1.07
N ASP A 56 -2.64 1.00 -0.85
CA ASP A 56 -2.37 -0.31 -1.45
C ASP A 56 -1.70 -1.22 -0.43
N ASN A 57 -2.27 -2.39 -0.19
CA ASN A 57 -1.74 -3.39 0.76
C ASN A 57 -1.33 -2.82 2.13
N GLY A 58 -2.23 -2.03 2.73
CA GLY A 58 -2.00 -1.38 4.02
C GLY A 58 -0.98 -0.24 4.02
N ARG A 59 -0.48 0.19 2.84
CA ARG A 59 0.46 1.29 2.68
C ARG A 59 -0.20 2.49 2.03
N LEU A 60 0.16 3.68 2.49
CA LEU A 60 -0.20 4.95 1.87
C LEU A 60 0.94 5.39 0.95
N ILE A 61 0.62 5.58 -0.33
CA ILE A 61 1.55 6.00 -1.39
C ILE A 61 1.11 7.38 -1.86
N ASP A 62 2.02 8.36 -1.85
CA ASP A 62 1.82 9.59 -2.60
C ASP A 62 2.22 9.33 -4.05
N ASP A 63 1.22 9.15 -4.90
CA ASP A 63 1.41 8.75 -6.30
C ASP A 63 1.13 9.92 -7.25
N THR A 64 1.38 11.14 -6.75
CA THR A 64 1.34 12.33 -7.58
C THR A 64 2.49 12.26 -8.58
N ALA A 65 2.14 12.18 -9.87
CA ALA A 65 3.12 12.21 -10.94
C ALA A 65 3.81 13.60 -10.96
N VAL A 66 5.00 13.67 -10.37
CA VAL A 66 5.89 14.82 -10.50
C VAL A 66 6.83 14.54 -11.67
N GLU A 67 6.86 15.42 -12.67
CA GLU A 67 7.86 15.35 -13.71
C GLU A 67 9.25 15.55 -13.09
N VAL A 68 10.05 14.50 -13.11
CA VAL A 68 11.45 14.52 -12.68
C VAL A 68 12.36 14.20 -13.86
N SER A 69 13.53 14.85 -13.90
CA SER A 69 14.53 14.60 -14.94
C SER A 69 14.99 13.14 -14.93
N GLY A 70 15.52 12.66 -16.07
CA GLY A 70 16.01 11.28 -16.18
C GLY A 70 17.06 10.91 -15.13
N GLU A 71 17.94 11.86 -14.79
CA GLU A 71 18.97 11.69 -13.76
C GLU A 71 18.36 11.52 -12.36
N VAL A 72 17.39 12.38 -12.00
CA VAL A 72 16.69 12.30 -10.72
C VAL A 72 15.93 10.97 -10.61
N ARG A 73 15.28 10.54 -11.70
CA ARG A 73 14.59 9.24 -11.77
C ARG A 73 15.54 8.07 -11.56
N GLN A 74 16.74 8.12 -12.13
CA GLN A 74 17.75 7.08 -11.93
C GLN A 74 18.25 7.04 -10.48
N ARG A 75 18.51 8.20 -9.89
CA ARG A 75 18.94 8.33 -8.49
C ARG A 75 17.88 7.80 -7.51
N MET A 76 16.61 8.18 -7.70
CA MET A 76 15.49 7.71 -6.88
C MET A 76 15.34 6.19 -6.96
N ARG A 77 15.49 5.59 -8.15
CA ARG A 77 15.46 4.12 -8.30
C ARG A 77 16.58 3.43 -7.53
N GLN A 78 17.80 3.95 -7.62
CA GLN A 78 18.94 3.40 -6.86
C GLN A 78 18.69 3.49 -5.35
N GLN A 79 18.19 4.62 -4.86
CA GLN A 79 17.83 4.79 -3.46
C GLN A 79 16.73 3.81 -3.01
N ALA A 80 15.71 3.59 -3.84
CA ALA A 80 14.63 2.65 -3.54
C ALA A 80 15.15 1.21 -3.36
N PHE A 81 16.13 0.77 -4.17
CA PHE A 81 16.74 -0.55 -4.00
C PHE A 81 17.52 -0.67 -2.69
N VAL A 82 18.26 0.36 -2.29
CA VAL A 82 19.00 0.37 -1.02
C VAL A 82 18.04 0.28 0.16
N LEU A 83 16.99 1.11 0.17
CA LEU A 83 15.98 1.09 1.23
C LEU A 83 15.25 -0.25 1.32
N ALA A 84 14.92 -0.87 0.18
CA ALA A 84 14.27 -2.18 0.16
C ALA A 84 15.15 -3.28 0.76
N GLU A 85 16.47 -3.22 0.54
CA GLU A 85 17.42 -4.16 1.13
C GLU A 85 17.55 -3.96 2.64
N GLU A 86 17.65 -2.71 3.11
CA GLU A 86 17.66 -2.39 4.54
C GLU A 86 16.40 -2.86 5.26
N ASP A 87 15.23 -2.66 4.66
CA ASP A 87 13.96 -3.12 5.22
C ASP A 87 13.90 -4.64 5.33
N ARG A 88 14.43 -5.35 4.33
CA ARG A 88 14.52 -6.82 4.34
C ARG A 88 15.40 -7.31 5.48
N GLN A 89 16.56 -6.68 5.69
CA GLN A 89 17.48 -7.02 6.77
C GLN A 89 16.84 -6.78 8.14
N LYS A 90 16.24 -5.60 8.35
CA LYS A 90 15.51 -5.27 9.59
C LYS A 90 14.36 -6.25 9.86
N ALA A 91 13.65 -6.69 8.83
CA ALA A 91 12.60 -7.68 8.97
C ALA A 91 13.17 -9.04 9.40
N GLN A 92 14.27 -9.49 8.79
CA GLN A 92 14.95 -10.72 9.17
C GLN A 92 15.46 -10.68 10.61
N GLU A 93 16.12 -9.61 11.04
CA GLU A 93 16.60 -9.45 12.41
C GLU A 93 15.46 -9.53 13.43
N LYS A 94 14.34 -8.83 13.15
CA LYS A 94 13.13 -8.89 13.99
C LYS A 94 12.58 -10.30 14.08
N MET A 95 12.55 -11.03 12.96
CA MET A 95 12.07 -12.42 12.91
C MET A 95 12.97 -13.35 13.71
N THR A 96 14.29 -13.25 13.56
CA THR A 96 15.26 -14.06 14.31
C THR A 96 15.15 -13.80 15.81
N LYS A 97 15.12 -12.51 16.22
CA LYS A 97 14.94 -12.15 17.63
C LYS A 97 13.63 -12.65 18.22
N ALA A 98 12.54 -12.62 17.44
CA ALA A 98 11.25 -13.16 17.87
C ALA A 98 11.28 -14.70 18.01
N GLN A 99 12.06 -15.41 17.19
CA GLN A 99 12.26 -16.86 17.32
C GLN A 99 13.06 -17.20 18.59
N GLU A 100 14.14 -16.47 18.86
CA GLU A 100 14.96 -16.67 20.08
C GLU A 100 14.15 -16.45 21.36
N LEU A 101 13.29 -15.42 21.38
CA LEU A 101 12.41 -15.14 22.52
C LEU A 101 11.33 -16.21 22.73
N LYS A 102 10.93 -16.95 21.69
CA LYS A 102 9.96 -18.06 21.81
C LYS A 102 10.61 -19.37 22.27
N GLN A 103 11.93 -19.49 22.15
CA GLN A 103 12.69 -20.68 22.54
C GLN A 103 13.26 -20.59 23.97
N LYS A 104 13.18 -19.42 24.61
CA LYS A 104 13.46 -19.21 26.03
C LYS A 104 12.17 -19.28 26.84
#